data_AF-A0A850NPT2-F1
#
_entry.id   AF-A0A850NPT2-F1
#
_cell.length_a   1.000
_cell.length_b   1.000
_cell.length_c   1.000
_cell.angle_alpha   90.00
_cell.angle_beta   90.00
_cell.angle_gamma   90.00
#
_symmetry.space_group_name_H-M   'P 1'
#
loop_
_entity.id
_entity.type
_entity.pdbx_description
1 polymer ?
#
loop_
_entity_poly.entity_id
_entity_poly.type
_entity_poly.pdbx_seq_one_letter_code
_entity_poly.pdbx_strand_id
1 'polypeptide(L)'
;MRVKVFSAPTLRGAISLLREELGADALLLSSREIAGGVEVTAAIDPEDAAQDELERFDDVPAPPPDPALMASFVWHNLPPILVDALSPRTGESLSDACSRRFVFRPASDDRARQALLVCGAAGSGRTSSIVALARRHLLAGGLPMVITADRRPGAAET
;
A
#
# COMPACT_ATOMS: atom_id res chain seq x y z
N MET A 1 -3.76 4.31 16.25
CA MET A 1 -4.53 5.42 15.65
C MET A 1 -5.15 6.31 16.73
N ARG A 2 -4.81 7.60 16.77
CA ARG A 2 -5.47 8.62 17.64
C ARG A 2 -6.19 9.64 16.76
N VAL A 3 -7.52 9.73 16.87
CA VAL A 3 -8.36 10.63 16.07
C VAL A 3 -8.80 11.83 16.92
N LYS A 4 -8.68 13.05 16.38
CA LYS A 4 -9.15 14.30 17.01
C LYS A 4 -9.79 15.24 16.00
N VAL A 5 -10.65 16.12 16.51
CA VAL A 5 -11.40 17.10 15.74
C VAL A 5 -10.96 18.50 16.13
N PHE A 6 -10.73 19.35 15.14
CA PHE A 6 -10.26 20.73 15.27
C PHE A 6 -11.23 21.67 14.56
N SER A 7 -11.60 22.78 15.20
CA SER A 7 -12.46 23.80 14.59
C SER A 7 -11.76 25.15 14.59
N ALA A 8 -11.77 25.86 13.46
CA ALA A 8 -11.22 27.21 13.35
C ALA A 8 -12.02 28.07 12.36
N PRO A 9 -11.89 29.42 12.41
CA PRO A 9 -12.57 30.32 11.48
C PRO A 9 -12.17 30.10 10.02
N THR A 10 -11.00 29.53 9.77
CA THR A 10 -10.51 29.20 8.43
C THR A 10 -9.89 27.81 8.42
N LEU A 11 -9.96 27.12 7.28
CA LEU A 11 -9.30 25.82 7.09
C LEU A 11 -7.80 25.89 7.41
N ARG A 12 -7.12 26.97 7.02
CA ARG A 12 -5.70 27.18 7.33
C ARG A 12 -5.44 27.22 8.84
N GLY A 13 -6.30 27.89 9.59
CA GLY A 13 -6.24 27.91 11.06
C GLY A 13 -6.47 26.53 11.67
N ALA A 14 -7.42 25.75 11.13
CA ALA A 14 -7.70 24.40 11.59
C ALA A 14 -6.52 23.45 11.33
N ILE A 15 -5.85 23.59 10.18
CA ILE A 15 -4.62 22.84 9.84
C ILE A 15 -3.44 23.25 10.73
N SER A 16 -3.30 24.54 11.06
CA SER A 16 -2.27 25.00 11.99
C SER A 16 -2.46 24.40 13.39
N LEU A 17 -3.67 24.44 13.94
CA LEU A 17 -4.00 23.83 15.24
C LEU A 17 -3.76 22.31 15.23
N LEU A 18 -4.19 21.64 14.17
CA LEU A 18 -3.94 20.23 13.94
C LEU A 18 -2.44 19.93 14.00
N ARG A 19 -1.59 20.72 13.34
CA ARG A 19 -0.13 20.50 13.31
C ARG A 19 0.56 20.83 14.62
N GLU A 20 0.09 21.84 15.35
CA GLU A 20 0.60 22.16 16.68
C GLU A 20 0.31 21.03 17.68
N GLU A 21 -0.85 20.39 17.59
CA GLU A 21 -1.26 19.38 18.56
C GLU A 21 -0.91 17.93 18.17
N LEU A 22 -0.99 17.59 16.88
CA LEU A 22 -0.73 16.25 16.36
C LEU A 22 0.61 16.11 15.62
N GLY A 23 1.35 17.19 15.42
CA GLY A 23 2.60 17.18 14.67
C GLY A 23 2.41 17.29 13.16
N ALA A 24 3.53 17.36 12.44
CA ALA A 24 3.55 17.58 10.99
C ALA A 24 2.95 16.41 10.20
N ASP A 25 2.98 15.21 10.77
CA ASP A 25 2.65 13.94 10.10
C ASP A 25 1.19 13.51 10.28
N ALA A 26 0.35 14.41 10.81
CA ALA A 26 -1.06 14.14 11.03
C ALA A 26 -1.85 14.07 9.71
N LEU A 27 -2.61 12.99 9.54
CA LEU A 27 -3.45 12.74 8.38
C LEU A 27 -4.83 13.39 8.54
N LEU A 28 -5.18 14.27 7.59
CA LEU A 28 -6.51 14.86 7.49
C LEU A 28 -7.51 13.82 6.96
N LEU A 29 -8.48 13.44 7.79
CA LEU A 29 -9.52 12.46 7.42
C LEU A 29 -10.70 13.12 6.71
N SER A 30 -11.18 14.25 7.23
CA SER A 30 -12.30 14.99 6.65
C SER A 30 -12.31 16.46 7.05
N SER A 31 -12.88 17.30 6.18
CA SER A 31 -13.13 18.73 6.44
C SER A 31 -14.59 19.05 6.11
N ARG A 32 -15.26 19.80 6.98
CA ARG A 32 -16.61 20.31 6.74
C ARG A 32 -16.75 21.77 7.16
N GLU A 33 -17.52 22.54 6.41
CA GLU A 33 -17.89 23.90 6.81
C GLU A 33 -19.05 23.85 7.82
N ILE A 34 -18.96 24.69 8.85
CA ILE A 34 -19.97 24.85 9.89
C ILE A 34 -20.29 26.34 10.07
N ALA A 35 -21.42 26.65 10.70
CA ALA A 35 -21.78 28.03 11.02
C ALA A 35 -20.73 28.63 11.98
N GLY A 36 -19.81 29.44 11.43
CA GLY A 36 -18.71 30.05 12.18
C GLY A 36 -17.31 29.57 11.80
N GLY A 37 -17.14 28.69 10.82
CA GLY A 37 -15.80 28.30 10.33
C GLY A 37 -15.74 26.93 9.68
N VAL A 38 -14.61 26.24 9.87
CA VAL A 38 -14.32 24.92 9.32
C VAL A 38 -13.95 23.97 10.45
N GLU A 39 -14.52 22.78 10.39
CA GLU A 39 -14.23 21.66 11.28
C GLU A 39 -13.45 20.59 10.51
N VAL A 40 -12.34 20.14 11.10
CA VAL A 40 -11.35 19.25 10.51
C VAL A 40 -11.16 18.06 11.45
N THR A 41 -11.36 16.84 10.94
CA THR A 41 -11.04 15.60 11.66
C THR A 41 -9.71 15.05 11.15
N ALA A 42 -8.79 14.77 12.06
CA ALA A 42 -7.47 14.26 11.72
C ALA A 42 -7.03 13.12 12.65
N ALA A 43 -6.08 12.32 12.19
CA ALA A 43 -5.54 11.22 12.95
C ALA A 43 -4.03 11.08 12.80
N ILE A 44 -3.39 10.50 13.82
CA ILE A 44 -2.02 9.97 13.74
C ILE A 44 -2.11 8.45 13.73
N ASP A 45 -1.51 7.83 12.72
CA ASP A 45 -1.23 6.40 12.74
C ASP A 45 0.16 6.15 13.34
N PRO A 46 0.29 5.47 14.49
CA PRO A 46 1.60 5.12 15.04
C PRO A 46 2.41 4.16 14.15
N GLU A 47 1.81 3.55 13.11
CA GLU A 47 2.55 2.73 12.15
C GLU A 47 3.41 3.56 11.18
N ASP A 48 3.03 4.81 10.86
CA ASP A 48 3.81 5.66 9.93
C ASP A 48 5.07 6.24 10.60
N ALA A 49 5.02 6.55 11.91
CA ALA A 49 6.20 6.98 12.66
C ALA A 49 7.28 5.88 12.78
N ALA A 50 6.88 4.60 12.76
CA ALA A 50 7.81 3.48 12.72
C ALA A 50 8.47 3.31 11.33
N GLN A 51 7.80 3.74 10.26
CA GLN A 51 8.36 3.73 8.91
C GLN A 51 9.45 4.80 8.75
N ASP A 52 9.23 6.00 9.30
CA ASP A 52 10.24 7.07 9.31
C ASP A 52 11.48 6.74 10.15
N GLU A 53 11.33 6.01 11.26
CA GLU A 53 12.50 5.51 12.03
C GLU A 53 13.24 4.39 11.29
N LEU A 54 12.54 3.54 10.53
CA LEU A 54 13.17 2.51 9.68
C LEU A 54 13.99 3.13 8.54
N GLU A 55 13.56 4.25 7.96
CA GLU A 55 14.30 4.96 6.90
C GLU A 55 15.62 5.58 7.41
N ARG A 56 15.75 5.88 8.71
CA ARG A 56 16.99 6.48 9.28
C ARG A 56 18.13 5.48 9.48
N PHE A 57 17.89 4.18 9.40
CA PHE A 57 18.92 3.14 9.47
C PHE A 57 19.49 2.75 8.09
N ASP A 58 19.16 3.50 7.04
CA ASP A 58 19.57 3.22 5.65
C ASP A 58 20.94 3.77 5.27
N ASP A 59 21.58 4.56 6.13
CA ASP A 59 22.79 5.34 5.79
C ASP A 59 24.12 4.60 5.99
N VAL A 60 24.09 3.29 6.24
CA VAL A 60 25.30 2.46 6.19
C VAL A 60 25.47 1.93 4.77
N PRO A 61 26.55 2.31 4.04
CA PRO A 61 26.80 1.79 2.71
C PRO A 61 26.85 0.26 2.77
N ALA A 62 25.92 -0.39 2.07
CA ALA A 62 25.94 -1.84 1.95
C ALA A 62 27.26 -2.27 1.27
N PRO A 63 27.91 -3.34 1.72
CA PRO A 63 29.04 -3.91 1.01
C PRO A 63 28.62 -4.23 -0.42
N PRO A 64 29.55 -4.17 -1.40
CA PRO A 64 29.23 -4.51 -2.78
C PRO A 64 28.59 -5.91 -2.81
N PRO A 65 27.46 -6.08 -3.52
CA PRO A 65 26.72 -7.33 -3.50
C PRO A 65 27.60 -8.49 -3.99
N ASP A 66 27.47 -9.65 -3.34
CA ASP A 66 28.17 -10.88 -3.71
C ASP A 66 28.03 -11.15 -5.22
N PRO A 67 29.12 -11.38 -5.97
CA PRO A 67 29.08 -11.72 -7.39
C PRO A 67 28.11 -12.87 -7.73
N ALA A 68 27.95 -13.86 -6.85
CA ALA A 68 27.02 -14.96 -7.04
C ALA A 68 25.56 -14.51 -6.92
N LEU A 69 25.27 -13.60 -5.99
CA LEU A 69 23.95 -12.98 -5.86
C LEU A 69 23.64 -12.13 -7.09
N MET A 70 24.63 -11.37 -7.58
CA MET A 70 24.44 -10.57 -8.79
C MET A 70 24.17 -11.42 -10.04
N ALA A 71 24.88 -12.53 -10.20
CA ALA A 71 24.60 -13.48 -11.28
C ALA A 71 23.17 -14.04 -11.18
N SER A 72 22.69 -14.30 -9.96
CA SER A 72 21.31 -14.76 -9.72
C SER A 72 20.28 -13.69 -10.10
N PHE A 73 20.50 -12.43 -9.75
CA PHE A 73 19.61 -11.33 -10.15
C PHE A 73 19.52 -11.17 -11.67
N VAL A 74 20.65 -11.29 -12.39
CA VAL A 74 20.67 -11.27 -13.86
C VAL A 74 19.94 -12.48 -14.43
N TRP A 75 20.18 -13.68 -13.88
CA TRP A 75 19.52 -14.91 -14.31
C TRP A 75 17.99 -14.82 -14.21
N HIS A 76 17.49 -14.20 -13.13
CA HIS A 76 16.05 -13.98 -12.91
C HIS A 76 15.50 -12.73 -13.60
N ASN A 77 16.33 -12.04 -14.40
CA ASN A 77 15.96 -10.84 -15.14
C ASN A 77 15.37 -9.74 -14.25
N LEU A 78 15.98 -9.52 -13.08
CA LEU A 78 15.52 -8.47 -12.17
C LEU A 78 15.75 -7.09 -12.81
N PRO A 79 14.73 -6.23 -12.82
CA PRO A 79 14.91 -4.82 -13.16
C PRO A 79 15.96 -4.17 -12.25
N PRO A 80 16.79 -3.23 -12.77
CA PRO A 80 17.83 -2.56 -11.97
C PRO A 80 17.30 -1.92 -10.68
N ILE A 81 16.09 -1.34 -10.73
CA ILE A 81 15.45 -0.75 -9.55
C ILE A 81 15.19 -1.76 -8.41
N LEU A 82 15.04 -3.04 -8.75
CA LEU A 82 14.88 -4.10 -7.76
C LEU A 82 16.21 -4.66 -7.29
N VAL A 83 17.28 -4.59 -8.10
CA VAL A 83 18.62 -4.99 -7.68
C VAL A 83 19.06 -4.17 -6.48
N ASP A 84 18.97 -2.84 -6.57
CA ASP A 84 19.38 -1.96 -5.49
C ASP A 84 18.46 -2.13 -4.27
N ALA A 85 17.14 -2.25 -4.50
CA ALA A 85 16.18 -2.38 -3.41
C ALA A 85 16.29 -3.70 -2.64
N LEU A 86 16.69 -4.79 -3.31
CA LEU A 86 16.76 -6.15 -2.76
C LEU A 86 18.19 -6.58 -2.39
N SER A 87 19.19 -5.73 -2.64
CA SER A 87 20.56 -5.98 -2.19
C SER A 87 20.60 -6.01 -0.66
N PRO A 88 21.03 -7.12 -0.03
CA PRO A 88 21.07 -7.22 1.43
C PRO A 88 22.10 -6.27 2.02
N ARG A 89 21.74 -5.64 3.14
CA ARG A 89 22.66 -4.86 3.97
C ARG A 89 23.62 -5.78 4.72
N THR A 90 24.64 -5.20 5.33
CA THR A 90 25.63 -5.95 6.13
C THR A 90 24.93 -6.78 7.21
N GLY A 91 25.05 -8.10 7.13
CA GLY A 91 24.43 -9.03 8.08
C GLY A 91 22.95 -9.33 7.84
N GLU A 92 22.33 -8.75 6.81
CA GLU A 92 20.95 -9.04 6.38
C GLU A 92 20.92 -10.24 5.44
N SER A 93 19.90 -11.10 5.54
CA SER A 93 19.67 -12.15 4.55
C SER A 93 18.89 -11.61 3.34
N LEU A 94 18.95 -12.30 2.18
CA LEU A 94 18.11 -11.94 1.04
C LEU A 94 16.61 -11.99 1.37
N SER A 95 16.21 -12.89 2.28
CA SER A 95 14.82 -13.00 2.73
C SER A 95 14.39 -11.76 3.50
N ASP A 96 15.26 -11.22 4.35
CA ASP A 96 14.98 -10.00 5.12
C ASP A 96 14.92 -8.78 4.19
N ALA A 97 15.84 -8.68 3.23
CA ALA A 97 15.82 -7.63 2.21
C ALA A 97 14.52 -7.66 1.38
N CYS A 98 14.05 -8.86 1.01
CA CYS A 98 12.75 -9.03 0.35
C CYS A 98 11.59 -8.59 1.25
N SER A 99 11.61 -8.98 2.53
CA SER A 99 10.54 -8.67 3.48
C SER A 99 10.44 -7.17 3.77
N ARG A 100 11.59 -6.47 3.81
CA ARG A 100 11.66 -5.02 3.95
C ARG A 100 11.01 -4.31 2.77
N ARG A 101 11.16 -4.83 1.55
CA ARG A 101 10.67 -4.16 0.32
C ARG A 101 9.26 -4.56 -0.08
N PHE A 102 8.87 -5.81 0.15
CA PHE A 102 7.60 -6.39 -0.27
C PHE A 102 6.68 -6.60 0.93
N VAL A 103 5.99 -5.53 1.32
CA VAL A 103 4.96 -5.58 2.36
C VAL A 103 3.59 -5.83 1.71
N PHE A 104 2.96 -6.95 2.06
CA PHE A 104 1.63 -7.30 1.56
C PHE A 104 0.59 -7.03 2.62
N ARG A 105 -0.30 -6.08 2.37
CA ARG A 105 -1.49 -5.90 3.22
C ARG A 105 -2.52 -6.99 2.88
N PRO A 106 -3.11 -7.65 3.90
CA PRO A 106 -4.23 -8.53 3.64
C PRO A 106 -5.33 -7.73 2.94
N ALA A 107 -5.93 -8.31 1.91
CA ALA A 107 -7.12 -7.73 1.30
C ALA A 107 -8.19 -7.65 2.39
N SER A 108 -8.48 -6.44 2.88
CA SER A 108 -9.43 -6.22 3.97
C SER A 108 -10.81 -6.71 3.54
N ASP A 109 -11.50 -7.45 4.40
CA ASP A 109 -12.90 -7.83 4.15
C ASP A 109 -13.82 -6.60 4.03
N ASP A 110 -13.42 -5.45 4.56
CA ASP A 110 -14.14 -4.18 4.34
C ASP A 110 -14.22 -3.77 2.87
N ARG A 111 -13.24 -4.17 2.03
CA ARG A 111 -13.30 -3.97 0.58
C ARG A 111 -14.28 -4.90 -0.13
N ALA A 112 -14.79 -5.94 0.54
CA ALA A 112 -15.83 -6.81 -0.02
C ALA A 112 -17.14 -6.06 -0.32
N ARG A 113 -17.31 -4.84 0.20
CA ARG A 113 -18.44 -3.95 -0.12
C ARG A 113 -18.18 -3.01 -1.31
N GLN A 114 -16.96 -2.97 -1.84
CA GLN A 114 -16.58 -2.11 -2.96
C GLN A 114 -16.35 -2.92 -4.22
N ALA A 115 -16.79 -2.40 -5.38
CA ALA A 115 -16.53 -3.03 -6.66
C ALA A 115 -15.02 -3.01 -6.97
N LEU A 116 -14.46 -4.16 -7.35
CA LEU A 116 -13.06 -4.30 -7.75
C LEU A 116 -12.94 -4.39 -9.27
N LEU A 117 -12.15 -3.50 -9.87
CA LEU A 117 -11.79 -3.56 -11.29
C LEU A 117 -10.39 -4.18 -11.45
N VAL A 118 -10.28 -5.23 -12.26
CA VAL A 118 -8.99 -5.88 -12.56
C VAL A 118 -8.51 -5.48 -13.96
N CYS A 119 -7.38 -4.80 -14.04
CA CYS A 119 -6.77 -4.30 -15.28
C CYS A 119 -5.35 -4.85 -15.49
N GLY A 120 -4.84 -4.79 -16.72
CA GLY A 120 -3.53 -5.34 -17.09
C GLY A 120 -3.43 -5.75 -18.56
N ALA A 121 -2.21 -6.05 -19.02
CA ALA A 121 -1.92 -6.44 -20.39
C ALA A 121 -2.62 -7.77 -20.79
N ALA A 122 -2.73 -8.03 -22.09
CA ALA A 122 -3.24 -9.31 -22.57
C ALA A 122 -2.35 -10.47 -22.08
N GLY A 123 -2.95 -11.56 -21.60
CA GLY A 123 -2.22 -12.72 -21.09
C GLY A 123 -1.70 -12.59 -19.66
N SER A 124 -1.85 -11.43 -18.99
CA SER A 124 -1.40 -11.23 -17.59
C SER A 124 -2.17 -12.02 -16.52
N GLY A 125 -3.09 -12.91 -16.90
CA GLY A 125 -3.84 -13.75 -15.96
C GLY A 125 -5.03 -13.09 -15.28
N ARG A 126 -5.54 -11.97 -15.79
CA ARG A 126 -6.67 -11.22 -15.19
C ARG A 126 -7.88 -12.11 -14.85
N THR A 127 -8.33 -12.94 -15.78
CA THR A 127 -9.47 -13.85 -15.58
C THR A 127 -9.18 -14.86 -14.47
N SER A 128 -8.01 -15.51 -14.50
CA SER A 128 -7.60 -16.45 -13.45
C SER A 128 -7.51 -15.79 -12.07
N SER A 129 -7.02 -14.54 -12.00
CA SER A 129 -6.98 -13.76 -10.76
C SER A 129 -8.37 -13.40 -10.24
N ILE A 130 -9.32 -13.02 -11.13
CA ILE A 130 -10.72 -12.79 -10.76
C ILE A 130 -11.34 -14.07 -10.18
N VAL A 131 -11.12 -15.22 -10.82
CA VAL A 131 -11.61 -16.52 -10.34
C VAL A 131 -11.03 -16.85 -8.96
N ALA A 132 -9.73 -16.63 -8.75
CA ALA A 132 -9.08 -16.88 -7.46
C ALA A 132 -9.64 -15.96 -6.35
N LEU A 133 -9.86 -14.67 -6.65
CA LEU A 133 -10.47 -13.72 -5.72
C LEU A 133 -11.92 -14.07 -5.40
N ALA A 134 -12.73 -14.40 -6.41
CA ALA A 134 -14.11 -14.83 -6.23
C ALA A 134 -14.19 -16.11 -5.38
N ARG A 135 -13.35 -17.12 -5.66
CA ARG A 135 -13.26 -18.35 -4.87
C ARG A 135 -12.90 -18.06 -3.42
N ARG A 136 -11.92 -17.19 -3.17
CA ARG A 136 -11.55 -16.79 -1.81
C ARG A 136 -12.72 -16.13 -1.08
N HIS A 137 -13.47 -15.25 -1.75
CA HIS A 137 -14.63 -14.59 -1.16
C HIS A 137 -15.77 -15.58 -0.86
N LEU A 138 -16.01 -16.54 -1.76
CA LEU A 138 -16.97 -17.62 -1.55
C LEU A 138 -16.60 -18.49 -0.33
N LEU A 139 -15.32 -18.86 -0.20
CA LEU A 139 -14.83 -19.64 0.94
C LEU A 139 -14.91 -18.88 2.28
N ALA A 140 -14.86 -17.55 2.24
CA ALA A 140 -15.09 -16.69 3.41
C ALA A 140 -16.59 -16.50 3.74
N GLY A 141 -17.49 -17.16 3.01
CA GLY A 141 -18.95 -17.10 3.23
C GLY A 141 -19.66 -15.96 2.48
N GLY A 142 -18.95 -15.23 1.62
CA GLY A 142 -19.53 -14.20 0.77
C GLY A 142 -20.14 -14.76 -0.51
N LEU A 143 -20.91 -13.93 -1.22
CA LEU A 143 -21.45 -14.24 -2.54
C LEU A 143 -20.85 -13.29 -3.57
N PRO A 144 -19.77 -13.69 -4.26
CA PRO A 144 -19.10 -12.81 -5.21
C PRO A 144 -19.98 -12.59 -6.45
N MET A 145 -20.04 -11.34 -6.92
CA MET A 145 -20.60 -11.00 -8.23
C MET A 145 -19.46 -10.70 -9.20
N VAL A 146 -19.39 -11.44 -10.31
CA VAL A 146 -18.42 -11.19 -11.38
C VAL A 146 -19.13 -10.49 -12.53
N ILE A 147 -18.59 -9.35 -12.95
CA ILE A 147 -19.07 -8.58 -14.09
C ILE A 147 -18.00 -8.63 -15.16
N THR A 148 -18.31 -9.17 -16.34
CA THR A 148 -17.40 -9.15 -17.49
C THR A 148 -17.58 -7.89 -18.31
N ALA A 149 -16.49 -7.15 -18.51
CA ALA A 149 -16.39 -6.07 -19.48
C ALA A 149 -15.49 -6.46 -20.67
N ASP A 150 -14.96 -7.69 -20.68
CA ASP A 150 -14.06 -8.17 -21.72
C ASP A 150 -14.87 -8.72 -22.90
N ARG A 151 -14.79 -8.03 -24.04
CA ARG A 151 -15.54 -8.37 -25.26
C ARG A 151 -14.79 -9.33 -26.19
N ARG A 152 -13.62 -9.84 -25.78
CA ARG A 152 -12.87 -10.80 -26.59
C ARG A 152 -13.60 -12.15 -26.65
N PRO A 153 -13.53 -12.88 -27.77
CA PRO A 153 -14.11 -14.21 -27.88
C PRO A 153 -13.61 -15.14 -26.75
N GLY A 154 -14.53 -15.92 -26.15
CA GLY A 154 -14.22 -16.83 -25.05
C GLY A 154 -14.07 -16.20 -23.66
N ALA A 155 -14.03 -14.87 -23.55
CA ALA A 155 -13.79 -14.21 -22.27
C ALA A 155 -14.97 -14.29 -21.27
N ALA A 156 -16.18 -14.56 -21.75
CA ALA A 156 -17.37 -14.76 -20.92
C ALA A 156 -17.65 -16.24 -20.58
N GLU A 157 -16.91 -17.16 -21.21
CA GLU A 157 -17.11 -18.61 -21.11
C GLU A 157 -16.12 -19.26 -20.11
N THR A 158 -15.21 -18.45 -19.53
CA THR A 158 -14.16 -18.85 -18.57
C THR A 158 -14.46 -18.33 -17.17
#